data_AF-A0A074XDA8-F1
#
_entry.id   AF-A0A074XDA8-F1
#
_cell.length_a   1.000
_cell.length_b   1.000
_cell.length_c   1.000
_cell.angle_alpha   90.00
_cell.angle_beta   90.00
_cell.angle_gamma   90.00
#
_symmetry.space_group_name_H-M   'P 1'
#
loop_
_entity.id
_entity.type
_entity.pdbx_description
1 polymer ?
#
loop_
_entity_poly.entity_id
_entity_poly.type
_entity_poly.pdbx_seq_one_letter_code
_entity_poly.pdbx_strand_id
1 'polypeptide(L)'
;MDPVCCDIFVKWHYTGCVPNDDPWALCQLYILADQNENLALRRAILTQIVNVNFAPDLNDSNTAAVVSSLPENSALTRYLLDRTSYHQRAETIQIHTDMPVEFVETLKELIKKPRHWLDDCPCCDKPCNYHEHNTVEDWKLSCAESGPYPMPEPAYLRAEI
;
A
#
# COMPACT_ATOMS: atom_id res chain seq x y z
N MET A 1 -1.74 -19.14 9.46
CA MET A 1 -1.05 -18.44 8.35
C MET A 1 -1.20 -19.33 7.13
N ASP A 2 -1.64 -18.76 6.02
CA ASP A 2 -1.86 -19.49 4.78
C ASP A 2 -0.52 -20.07 4.23
N PRO A 3 -0.49 -21.29 3.64
CA PRO A 3 0.73 -21.88 3.11
C PRO A 3 1.47 -21.00 2.10
N VAL A 4 0.74 -20.26 1.25
CA VAL A 4 1.33 -19.34 0.27
C VAL A 4 2.06 -18.20 0.96
N CYS A 5 1.47 -17.63 2.02
CA CYS A 5 2.12 -16.60 2.84
C CYS A 5 3.43 -17.11 3.47
N CYS A 6 3.44 -18.34 3.97
CA CYS A 6 4.64 -18.96 4.55
C CYS A 6 5.75 -19.15 3.51
N ASP A 7 5.41 -19.60 2.31
CA ASP A 7 6.39 -19.81 1.23
C ASP A 7 6.99 -18.48 0.76
N ILE A 8 6.17 -17.45 0.60
CA ILE A 8 6.62 -16.08 0.27
C ILE A 8 7.56 -15.56 1.36
N PHE A 9 7.20 -15.70 2.64
CA PHE A 9 8.02 -15.26 3.77
C PHE A 9 9.37 -15.97 3.80
N VAL A 10 9.38 -17.30 3.70
CA VAL A 10 10.62 -18.10 3.70
C VAL A 10 11.51 -17.68 2.53
N LYS A 11 10.95 -17.56 1.32
CA LYS A 11 11.70 -17.14 0.15
C LYS A 11 12.31 -15.74 0.33
N TRP A 12 11.53 -14.77 0.80
CA TRP A 12 12.04 -13.43 1.09
C TRP A 12 13.14 -13.47 2.17
N HIS A 13 12.95 -14.24 3.24
CA HIS A 13 13.92 -14.33 4.32
C HIS A 13 15.29 -14.84 3.84
N TYR A 14 15.31 -15.83 2.93
CA TYR A 14 16.55 -16.40 2.41
C TYR A 14 17.18 -15.63 1.25
N THR A 15 16.40 -14.88 0.47
CA THR A 15 16.87 -14.27 -0.80
C THR A 15 16.78 -12.74 -0.82
N GLY A 16 16.04 -12.14 0.10
CA GLY A 16 15.62 -10.74 0.04
C GLY A 16 14.53 -10.47 -1.00
N CYS A 17 14.11 -11.46 -1.79
CA CYS A 17 13.16 -11.28 -2.88
C CYS A 17 11.76 -11.75 -2.52
N VAL A 18 10.78 -10.84 -2.62
CA VAL A 18 9.35 -11.19 -2.61
C VAL A 18 8.94 -11.53 -4.05
N PRO A 19 8.37 -12.72 -4.33
CA PRO A 19 7.85 -13.07 -5.65
C PRO A 19 6.63 -12.22 -6.05
N ASN A 20 6.42 -12.07 -7.37
CA ASN A 20 5.16 -11.61 -7.94
C ASN A 20 4.13 -12.75 -7.84
N ASP A 21 3.55 -12.89 -6.66
CA ASP A 21 2.62 -13.96 -6.32
C ASP A 21 1.19 -13.41 -6.11
N ASP A 22 0.28 -14.22 -5.58
CA ASP A 22 -1.07 -13.81 -5.22
C ASP A 22 -1.08 -12.50 -4.37
N PRO A 23 -1.66 -11.40 -4.88
CA PRO A 23 -1.72 -10.14 -4.15
C PRO A 23 -2.44 -10.23 -2.80
N TRP A 24 -3.38 -11.16 -2.64
CA TRP A 24 -4.05 -11.36 -1.35
C TRP A 24 -3.13 -11.98 -0.31
N ALA A 25 -2.30 -12.95 -0.71
CA ALA A 25 -1.24 -13.47 0.13
C ALA A 25 -0.22 -12.38 0.50
N LEU A 26 0.11 -11.47 -0.42
CA LEU A 26 0.95 -10.31 -0.14
C LEU A 26 0.32 -9.36 0.89
N CYS A 27 -0.99 -9.07 0.80
CA CYS A 27 -1.69 -8.26 1.80
C CYS A 27 -1.70 -8.91 3.19
N GLN A 28 -1.96 -10.22 3.27
CA GLN A 28 -1.91 -10.95 4.54
C GLN A 28 -0.51 -10.95 5.13
N LEU A 29 0.51 -11.17 4.31
CA LEU A 29 1.90 -11.11 4.76
C LEU A 29 2.31 -9.70 5.19
N TYR A 30 1.78 -8.65 4.54
CA TYR A 30 2.01 -7.27 4.95
C TYR A 30 1.44 -7.00 6.35
N ILE A 31 0.20 -7.44 6.63
CA ILE A 31 -0.43 -7.30 7.95
C ILE A 31 0.42 -8.02 9.02
N LEU A 32 0.90 -9.22 8.72
CA LEU A 32 1.80 -9.94 9.63
C LEU A 32 3.13 -9.18 9.84
N ALA A 33 3.72 -8.66 8.78
CA ALA A 33 4.96 -7.89 8.85
C ALA A 33 4.79 -6.62 9.68
N ASP A 34 3.63 -5.96 9.59
CA ASP A 34 3.26 -4.80 10.41
C ASP A 34 3.17 -5.15 11.89
N GLN A 35 2.45 -6.22 12.23
CA GLN A 35 2.30 -6.72 13.60
C GLN A 35 3.62 -7.13 14.26
N ASN A 36 4.61 -7.53 13.46
CA ASN A 36 5.94 -7.91 13.93
C ASN A 36 7.00 -6.81 13.71
N GLU A 37 6.57 -5.59 13.36
CA GLU A 37 7.42 -4.43 13.13
C GLU A 37 8.55 -4.67 12.10
N ASN A 38 8.32 -5.56 11.14
CA ASN A 38 9.29 -5.92 10.11
C ASN A 38 9.21 -4.95 8.92
N LEU A 39 9.85 -3.80 9.10
CA LEU A 39 9.88 -2.73 8.09
C LEU A 39 10.46 -3.17 6.74
N ALA A 40 11.54 -3.98 6.75
CA ALA A 40 12.17 -4.46 5.53
C ALA A 40 11.23 -5.33 4.68
N LEU A 41 10.47 -6.21 5.34
CA LEU A 41 9.47 -7.04 4.67
C LEU A 41 8.29 -6.20 4.15
N ARG A 42 7.78 -5.25 4.95
CA ARG A 42 6.72 -4.34 4.50
C ARG A 42 7.09 -3.59 3.22
N ARG A 43 8.31 -3.03 3.16
CA ARG A 43 8.84 -2.35 1.95
C ARG A 43 8.90 -3.30 0.75
N ALA A 44 9.46 -4.49 0.94
CA ALA A 44 9.61 -5.47 -0.13
C ALA A 44 8.26 -5.93 -0.70
N ILE A 45 7.25 -6.08 0.17
CA ILE A 45 5.88 -6.40 -0.22
C ILE A 45 5.24 -5.25 -0.98
N LEU A 46 5.35 -4.00 -0.49
CA LEU A 46 4.78 -2.84 -1.19
C LEU A 46 5.35 -2.66 -2.59
N THR A 47 6.64 -2.95 -2.77
CA THR A 47 7.24 -3.01 -4.11
C THR A 47 6.50 -3.98 -5.01
N GLN A 48 6.20 -5.19 -4.55
CA GLN A 48 5.48 -6.14 -5.39
C GLN A 48 4.01 -5.79 -5.59
N ILE A 49 3.32 -5.29 -4.56
CA ILE A 49 1.93 -4.82 -4.68
C ILE A 49 1.80 -3.74 -5.77
N VAL A 50 2.74 -2.78 -5.80
CA VAL A 50 2.78 -1.73 -6.83
C VAL A 50 3.13 -2.33 -8.20
N ASN A 51 4.15 -3.18 -8.29
CA ASN A 51 4.57 -3.81 -9.55
C ASN A 51 3.45 -4.64 -10.21
N VAL A 52 2.68 -5.40 -9.42
CA VAL A 52 1.55 -6.19 -9.93
C VAL A 52 0.29 -5.36 -10.12
N ASN A 53 0.35 -4.04 -9.88
CA ASN A 53 -0.74 -3.12 -10.15
C ASN A 53 -2.03 -3.51 -9.40
N PHE A 54 -1.89 -3.99 -8.16
CA PHE A 54 -2.99 -4.53 -7.37
C PHE A 54 -4.12 -3.51 -7.19
N ALA A 55 -5.32 -3.86 -7.62
CA ALA A 55 -6.50 -3.00 -7.56
C ALA A 55 -7.72 -3.85 -7.13
N PRO A 56 -7.91 -4.07 -5.82
CA PRO A 56 -9.02 -4.88 -5.34
C PRO A 56 -10.36 -4.15 -5.50
N ASP A 57 -11.44 -4.91 -5.69
CA ASP A 57 -12.80 -4.37 -5.72
C ASP A 57 -13.23 -3.96 -4.31
N LEU A 58 -13.66 -2.71 -4.13
CA LEU A 58 -14.14 -2.20 -2.84
C LEU A 58 -15.43 -2.85 -2.36
N ASN A 59 -16.18 -3.51 -3.25
CA ASN A 59 -17.36 -4.28 -2.88
C ASN A 59 -17.02 -5.74 -2.49
N ASP A 60 -15.76 -6.15 -2.56
CA ASP A 60 -15.33 -7.48 -2.11
C ASP A 60 -15.11 -7.55 -0.60
N SER A 61 -15.58 -8.64 0.00
CA SER A 61 -15.44 -8.88 1.44
C SER A 61 -13.99 -9.03 1.90
N ASN A 62 -13.09 -9.56 1.06
CA ASN A 62 -11.67 -9.66 1.42
C ASN A 62 -11.00 -8.27 1.44
N THR A 63 -11.41 -7.36 0.55
CA THR A 63 -10.95 -5.97 0.58
C THR A 63 -11.30 -5.31 1.89
N ALA A 64 -12.57 -5.43 2.32
CA ALA A 64 -13.00 -4.91 3.62
C ALA A 64 -12.19 -5.53 4.75
N ALA A 65 -12.03 -6.86 4.77
CA ALA A 65 -11.27 -7.56 5.80
C ALA A 65 -9.79 -7.11 5.88
N VAL A 66 -9.13 -6.91 4.73
CA VAL A 66 -7.76 -6.40 4.67
C VAL A 66 -7.70 -4.98 5.22
N VAL A 67 -8.56 -4.08 4.76
CA VAL A 67 -8.57 -2.67 5.21
C VAL A 67 -8.86 -2.57 6.70
N SER A 68 -9.81 -3.35 7.22
CA SER A 68 -10.12 -3.41 8.67
C SER A 68 -8.95 -3.91 9.53
N SER A 69 -8.01 -4.65 8.94
CA SER A 69 -6.85 -5.20 9.65
C SER A 69 -5.61 -4.30 9.58
N LEU A 70 -5.68 -3.19 8.85
CA LEU A 70 -4.57 -2.27 8.66
C LEU A 70 -4.72 -1.03 9.55
N PRO A 71 -3.61 -0.48 10.06
CA PRO A 71 -3.61 0.87 10.61
C PRO A 71 -4.06 1.89 9.54
N GLU A 72 -4.81 2.91 9.96
CA GLU A 72 -5.34 3.96 9.06
C GLU A 72 -4.25 4.60 8.20
N ASN A 73 -3.08 4.86 8.79
CA ASN A 73 -1.95 5.51 8.12
C ASN A 73 -0.92 4.52 7.54
N SER A 74 -1.22 3.21 7.50
CA SER A 74 -0.31 2.22 6.95
C SER A 74 -0.03 2.49 5.47
N ALA A 75 1.15 2.12 5.00
CA ALA A 75 1.53 2.35 3.61
C ALA A 75 0.63 1.61 2.62
N LEU A 76 0.17 0.41 3.00
CA LEU A 76 -0.80 -0.35 2.21
C LEU A 76 -2.17 0.35 2.16
N THR A 77 -2.66 0.90 3.28
CA THR A 77 -3.92 1.69 3.29
C THR A 77 -3.82 2.87 2.33
N ARG A 78 -2.70 3.58 2.35
CA ARG A 78 -2.43 4.71 1.44
C ARG A 78 -2.38 4.29 -0.02
N TYR A 79 -1.70 3.19 -0.33
CA TYR A 79 -1.69 2.62 -1.68
C TYR A 79 -3.10 2.32 -2.17
N LEU A 80 -3.93 1.66 -1.35
CA LEU A 80 -5.30 1.32 -1.72
C LEU A 80 -6.15 2.58 -1.97
N LEU A 81 -6.07 3.59 -1.09
CA LEU A 81 -6.75 4.86 -1.27
C LEU A 81 -6.35 5.56 -2.58
N ASP A 82 -5.05 5.68 -2.85
CA ASP A 82 -4.55 6.29 -4.08
C ASP A 82 -4.98 5.47 -5.30
N ARG A 83 -4.77 4.15 -5.28
CA ARG A 83 -5.10 3.26 -6.40
C ARG A 83 -6.57 3.36 -6.76
N THR A 84 -7.46 3.24 -5.79
CA THR A 84 -8.90 3.36 -6.01
C THR A 84 -9.25 4.75 -6.51
N SER A 85 -8.76 5.78 -5.83
CA SER A 85 -9.15 7.16 -6.13
C SER A 85 -8.64 7.65 -7.50
N TYR A 86 -7.50 7.12 -7.98
CA TYR A 86 -6.93 7.39 -9.31
C TYR A 86 -7.40 6.42 -10.40
N HIS A 87 -7.85 5.21 -10.12
CA HIS A 87 -8.18 4.24 -11.18
C HIS A 87 -9.65 3.86 -11.26
N GLN A 88 -10.43 4.11 -10.22
CA GLN A 88 -11.85 3.79 -10.21
C GLN A 88 -12.66 4.96 -10.79
N ARG A 89 -13.04 4.83 -12.06
CA ARG A 89 -13.76 5.85 -12.84
C ARG A 89 -15.30 5.79 -12.74
N ALA A 90 -15.83 4.95 -11.86
CA ALA A 90 -17.27 4.76 -11.76
C ALA A 90 -17.96 5.97 -11.12
N GLU A 91 -19.08 6.42 -11.70
CA GLU A 91 -19.93 7.49 -11.14
C GLU A 91 -20.49 7.11 -9.75
N THR A 92 -20.60 5.80 -9.49
CA THR A 92 -20.96 5.25 -8.19
C THR A 92 -19.98 4.14 -7.81
N ILE A 93 -19.26 4.33 -6.71
CA ILE A 93 -18.41 3.30 -6.11
C ILE A 93 -19.29 2.50 -5.15
N GLN A 94 -19.53 1.24 -5.46
CA GLN A 94 -20.10 0.30 -4.50
C GLN A 94 -19.01 -0.08 -3.51
N ILE A 95 -19.31 0.09 -2.23
CA ILE A 95 -18.38 -0.20 -1.12
C ILE A 95 -19.05 -1.24 -0.25
N HIS A 96 -18.29 -2.27 0.11
CA HIS A 96 -18.74 -3.32 1.00
C HIS A 96 -19.17 -2.72 2.36
N THR A 97 -20.24 -3.23 2.95
CA THR A 97 -20.83 -2.66 4.18
C THR A 97 -19.90 -2.67 5.38
N ASP A 98 -18.95 -3.61 5.39
CA ASP A 98 -18.00 -3.80 6.49
C ASP A 98 -16.71 -2.98 6.32
N MET A 99 -16.63 -2.15 5.28
CA MET A 99 -15.48 -1.26 5.06
C MET A 99 -15.38 -0.25 6.22
N PRO A 100 -14.19 -0.02 6.80
CA PRO A 100 -14.00 0.97 7.86
C PRO A 100 -14.48 2.36 7.42
N VAL A 101 -15.22 3.04 8.31
CA VAL A 101 -15.84 4.34 8.01
C VAL A 101 -14.79 5.37 7.66
N GLU A 102 -13.68 5.39 8.39
CA GLU A 102 -12.56 6.31 8.19
C GLU A 102 -12.00 6.16 6.77
N PHE A 103 -11.74 4.92 6.32
CA PHE A 103 -11.27 4.66 4.95
C PHE A 103 -12.24 5.20 3.89
N VAL A 104 -13.54 4.97 4.08
CA VAL A 104 -14.59 5.42 3.16
C VAL A 104 -14.67 6.96 3.09
N GLU A 105 -14.62 7.63 4.24
CA GLU A 105 -14.66 9.10 4.28
C GLU A 105 -13.39 9.71 3.66
N THR A 106 -12.21 9.17 3.95
CA THR A 106 -10.96 9.60 3.29
C THR A 106 -11.03 9.42 1.77
N LEU A 107 -11.53 8.27 1.31
CA LEU A 107 -11.70 8.01 -0.12
C LEU A 107 -12.64 9.01 -0.79
N LYS A 108 -13.79 9.31 -0.17
CA LYS A 108 -14.74 10.31 -0.69
C LYS A 108 -14.09 11.69 -0.83
N GLU A 109 -13.31 12.10 0.16
CA GLU A 109 -12.58 13.38 0.11
C GLU A 109 -11.51 13.39 -1.00
N LEU A 110 -10.80 12.28 -1.20
CA LEU A 110 -9.81 12.16 -2.28
C LEU A 110 -10.45 12.22 -3.67
N ILE A 111 -11.65 11.66 -3.86
CA ILE A 111 -12.36 11.66 -5.15
C ILE A 111 -12.89 13.05 -5.51
N LYS A 112 -13.30 13.86 -4.53
CA LYS A 112 -13.79 15.23 -4.76
C LYS A 112 -12.71 16.18 -5.31
N LYS A 113 -11.43 15.88 -5.09
CA LYS A 113 -10.32 16.75 -5.52
C LYS A 113 -10.17 16.71 -7.05
N PRO A 114 -10.15 17.87 -7.74
CA PRO A 114 -9.87 17.91 -9.17
C PRO A 114 -8.45 17.41 -9.43
N ARG A 115 -8.28 16.45 -10.35
CA ARG A 115 -6.96 15.89 -10.68
C ARG A 115 -6.51 16.31 -12.07
N HIS A 116 -5.20 16.50 -12.22
CA HIS A 116 -4.55 16.65 -13.50
C HIS A 116 -4.23 15.25 -14.05
N TRP A 117 -5.16 14.72 -14.83
CA TRP A 117 -5.37 13.28 -15.07
C TRP A 117 -4.42 12.56 -16.04
N LEU A 118 -3.23 13.09 -16.39
CA LEU A 118 -2.50 12.51 -17.53
C LEU A 118 -1.04 12.08 -17.33
N ASP A 119 -0.24 12.63 -16.42
CA ASP A 119 1.21 12.31 -16.45
C ASP A 119 1.86 11.84 -15.13
N ASP A 120 1.16 11.85 -13.98
CA ASP A 120 1.76 11.44 -12.69
C ASP A 120 0.76 10.65 -11.79
N CYS A 121 0.43 9.38 -12.10
CA CYS A 121 -0.18 8.55 -11.03
C CYS A 121 0.88 8.27 -9.96
N PRO A 122 0.64 8.61 -8.69
CA PRO A 122 1.56 8.21 -7.62
C PRO A 122 1.65 6.69 -7.43
N CYS A 123 0.70 5.94 -7.98
CA CYS A 123 0.38 4.56 -7.67
C CYS A 123 0.90 3.48 -8.64
N CYS A 124 1.26 3.84 -9.88
CA CYS A 124 1.50 2.87 -10.96
C CYS A 124 2.94 2.38 -11.05
N ASP A 125 3.91 3.28 -10.91
CA ASP A 125 5.31 2.99 -11.27
C ASP A 125 6.31 3.44 -10.20
N LYS A 126 5.84 3.89 -9.03
CA LYS A 126 6.67 4.51 -7.99
C LYS A 126 6.47 3.85 -6.62
N PRO A 127 6.99 2.62 -6.39
CA PRO A 127 6.85 1.94 -5.10
C PRO A 127 7.35 2.75 -3.90
N CYS A 128 8.42 3.52 -4.09
CA CYS A 128 9.03 4.36 -3.06
C CYS A 128 8.08 5.43 -2.49
N ASN A 129 6.99 5.78 -3.19
CA ASN A 129 5.96 6.66 -2.64
C ASN A 129 5.23 6.04 -1.43
N TYR A 130 5.26 4.71 -1.34
CA TYR A 130 4.61 3.92 -0.30
C TYR A 130 5.62 3.16 0.57
N HIS A 131 6.92 3.44 0.46
CA HIS A 131 7.87 2.91 1.44
C HIS A 131 7.83 3.77 2.70
N GLU A 132 7.71 3.13 3.86
CA GLU A 132 7.86 3.81 5.16
C GLU A 132 9.33 3.96 5.49
N HIS A 133 9.73 5.07 6.11
CA HIS A 133 11.12 5.32 6.53
C HIS A 133 11.20 5.84 7.95
N ASN A 134 12.25 5.43 8.65
CA ASN A 134 12.51 5.89 10.01
C ASN A 134 13.15 7.28 10.00
N THR A 135 13.95 7.59 8.97
CA THR A 135 14.62 8.89 8.82
C THR A 135 14.63 9.35 7.37
N VAL A 136 14.86 10.65 7.17
CA VAL A 136 15.04 11.25 5.84
C VAL A 136 16.29 10.70 5.15
N GLU A 137 17.35 10.42 5.91
CA GLU A 137 18.60 9.85 5.41
C GLU A 137 18.39 8.42 4.88
N ASP A 138 17.62 7.60 5.60
CA ASP A 138 17.25 6.25 5.16
C ASP A 138 16.43 6.31 3.88
N TRP A 139 15.44 7.22 3.80
CA TRP A 139 14.70 7.46 2.56
C TRP A 139 15.62 7.84 1.40
N LYS A 140 16.57 8.77 1.61
CA LYS A 140 17.51 9.18 0.57
C LYS A 140 18.35 8.00 0.06
N LEU A 141 18.83 7.15 0.95
CA LEU A 141 19.65 6.00 0.58
C LEU A 141 18.87 4.92 -0.17
N SER A 142 17.60 4.70 0.18
CA SER A 142 16.80 3.63 -0.42
C SER A 142 15.96 4.06 -1.62
N CYS A 143 15.67 5.36 -1.76
CA CYS A 143 14.68 5.88 -2.71
C CYS A 143 15.16 7.06 -3.57
N ALA A 144 16.28 7.73 -3.25
CA ALA A 144 16.73 8.88 -4.04
C ALA A 144 17.30 8.50 -5.41
N GLU A 145 17.76 7.26 -5.61
CA GLU A 145 18.19 6.79 -6.93
C GLU A 145 17.02 6.64 -7.92
N SER A 146 15.79 6.60 -7.42
CA SER A 146 14.59 6.48 -8.25
C SER A 146 14.31 7.75 -9.06
N GLY A 147 14.85 8.93 -8.68
CA GLY A 147 14.64 10.21 -9.36
C GLY A 147 14.52 11.40 -8.39
N PRO A 148 14.29 12.63 -8.88
CA PRO A 148 14.16 13.84 -8.07
C PRO A 148 12.78 13.91 -7.39
N TYR A 149 12.41 12.87 -6.66
CA TYR A 149 11.09 12.79 -6.04
C TYR A 149 11.09 13.50 -4.70
N PRO A 150 10.05 14.31 -4.40
CA PRO A 150 9.88 14.79 -3.04
C PRO A 150 9.62 13.59 -2.13
N MET A 151 10.16 13.64 -0.91
CA MET A 151 9.81 12.72 0.17
C MET A 151 8.27 12.63 0.26
N PRO A 152 7.68 11.45 0.56
CA PRO A 152 6.27 11.36 0.88
C PRO A 152 5.90 12.44 1.91
N GLU A 153 4.75 13.10 1.76
CA GLU A 153 4.33 14.14 2.70
C GLU A 153 4.55 13.75 4.17
N PRO A 154 4.93 14.68 5.07
CA PRO A 154 5.23 14.38 6.48
C PRO A 154 4.12 13.63 7.24
N ALA A 155 2.86 13.72 6.80
CA ALA A 155 1.75 12.88 7.29
C ALA A 155 1.99 11.36 7.10
N TYR A 156 3.04 10.98 6.37
CA TYR A 156 3.41 9.63 5.99
C TYR A 156 4.70 9.13 6.65
N LEU A 157 5.30 9.93 7.54
CA LEU A 157 6.31 9.45 8.47
C LEU A 157 5.59 8.75 9.63
N ARG A 158 6.13 7.60 10.08
CA ARG A 158 5.62 6.97 11.31
C ARG A 158 5.80 8.01 12.41
N ALA A 159 4.71 8.42 13.06
CA ALA A 159 4.80 9.32 14.20
C ALA A 159 5.82 8.72 15.18
N GLU A 160 6.88 9.47 15.48
CA GLU A 160 7.75 9.13 16.60
C GLU A 160 6.84 9.04 17.84
N ILE A 161 6.85 7.88 18.49
CA ILE A 161 6.17 7.65 19.77
C ILE A 161 6.83 8.52 20.83
#